data_AF-A0A835QPI0-F1
#
_entry.id   AF-A0A835QPI0-F1
#
_cell.length_a   1.000
_cell.length_b   1.000
_cell.length_c   1.000
_cell.angle_alpha   90.00
_cell.angle_beta   90.00
_cell.angle_gamma   90.00
#
_symmetry.space_group_name_H-M   'P 1'
#
loop_
_entity.id
_entity.type
_entity.pdbx_description
1 polymer ?
#
loop_
_entity_poly.entity_id
_entity_poly.type
_entity_poly.pdbx_seq_one_letter_code
_entity_poly.pdbx_strand_id
1 'polypeptide(L)'
;MKQFQKINLSCTKIIHPAPGIPESLVQEMFHQSPGVSKEGLGLYISQNLVKIMNGTVQYLRAAKSSSFIILLEFPCSCRPSS
;
A
#
# COMPACT_ATOMS: atom_id res chain seq x y z
N MET A 1 18.31 -28.73 -7.12
CA MET A 1 18.80 -27.48 -6.48
C MET A 1 17.80 -26.37 -6.81
N LYS A 2 17.07 -25.82 -5.82
CA LYS A 2 16.17 -24.67 -6.04
C LYS A 2 16.99 -23.40 -5.90
N GLN A 3 17.05 -22.59 -6.94
CA GLN A 3 17.73 -21.31 -6.94
C GLN A 3 17.01 -20.38 -5.95
N PHE A 4 17.71 -19.82 -4.97
CA PHE A 4 17.15 -18.83 -4.06
C PHE A 4 16.89 -17.54 -4.85
N GLN A 5 15.63 -17.29 -5.19
CA GLN A 5 15.22 -16.06 -5.84
C GLN A 5 15.31 -14.93 -4.81
N LYS A 6 16.22 -13.96 -5.04
CA LYS A 6 16.28 -12.75 -4.20
C LYS A 6 15.02 -11.93 -4.42
N ILE A 7 14.30 -11.63 -3.33
CA ILE A 7 13.15 -10.74 -3.32
C ILE A 7 13.69 -9.32 -3.06
N ASN A 8 13.25 -8.33 -3.86
CA ASN A 8 13.52 -6.92 -3.59
C ASN A 8 12.27 -6.24 -3.01
N LEU A 9 12.48 -5.40 -2.00
CA LEU A 9 11.45 -4.57 -1.38
C LEU A 9 11.44 -3.20 -2.05
N SER A 10 10.32 -2.83 -2.65
CA SER A 10 10.07 -1.48 -3.17
C SER A 10 9.17 -0.72 -2.21
N CYS A 11 9.59 0.47 -1.77
CA CYS A 11 8.82 1.32 -0.86
C CYS A 11 8.49 2.65 -1.54
N THR A 12 7.20 2.90 -1.76
CA THR A 12 6.68 4.17 -2.27
C THR A 12 5.94 4.90 -1.16
N LYS A 13 6.21 6.20 -0.99
CA LYS A 13 5.57 7.03 0.03
C LYS A 13 4.87 8.22 -0.62
N ILE A 14 3.58 8.36 -0.36
CA ILE A 14 2.76 9.50 -0.79
C ILE A 14 2.50 10.35 0.44
N ILE A 15 2.98 11.61 0.44
CA ILE A 15 2.92 12.50 1.59
C ILE A 15 1.93 13.63 1.32
N HIS A 16 1.10 13.94 2.30
CA HIS A 16 0.14 15.04 2.25
C HIS A 16 0.23 15.88 3.54
N PRO A 17 0.03 17.20 3.52
CA PRO A 17 -0.05 18.01 4.74
C PRO A 17 -1.13 17.52 5.71
N ALA A 18 -0.99 17.85 6.99
CA ALA A 18 -2.05 17.60 7.98
C ALA A 18 -3.34 18.38 7.59
N PRO A 19 -4.54 17.82 7.89
CA PRO A 19 -4.79 16.61 8.68
C PRO A 19 -4.76 15.30 7.86
N GLY A 20 -4.66 15.36 6.54
CA GLY A 20 -4.88 14.20 5.66
C GLY A 20 -6.36 13.90 5.41
N ILE A 21 -6.68 12.64 5.09
CA ILE A 21 -8.06 12.21 4.81
C ILE A 21 -8.84 11.89 6.09
N PRO A 22 -10.17 12.04 6.14
CA PRO A 22 -10.97 11.69 7.31
C PRO A 22 -10.68 10.28 7.86
N GLU A 23 -10.71 10.12 9.19
CA GLU A 23 -10.51 8.83 9.88
C GLU A 23 -11.46 7.74 9.34
N SER A 24 -12.72 8.11 9.05
CA SER A 24 -13.70 7.19 8.47
C SER A 24 -13.26 6.61 7.13
N LEU A 25 -12.66 7.43 6.24
CA LEU A 25 -12.13 6.95 4.96
C LEU A 25 -10.93 6.01 5.14
N VAL A 26 -10.10 6.26 6.17
CA VAL A 26 -9.01 5.33 6.52
C VAL A 26 -9.58 3.99 6.98
N GLN A 27 -10.64 4.00 7.80
CA GLN A 27 -11.30 2.77 8.25
C GLN A 27 -11.93 1.99 7.08
N GLU A 28 -12.62 2.70 6.18
CA GLU A 28 -13.23 2.15 4.97
C GLU A 28 -12.19 1.51 4.03
N MET A 29 -10.96 2.03 3.99
CA MET A 29 -9.87 1.44 3.20
C MET A 29 -9.46 0.04 3.68
N PHE A 30 -9.59 -0.25 4.98
CA PHE A 30 -9.18 -1.54 5.56
C PHE A 30 -10.34 -2.50 5.82
N HIS A 31 -11.57 -1.99 5.90
CA HIS A 31 -12.77 -2.76 6.23
C HIS A 31 -13.87 -2.55 5.19
N GLN A 32 -14.25 -3.61 4.49
CA GLN A 32 -15.41 -3.58 3.61
C GLN A 32 -16.69 -3.68 4.46
N SER A 33 -17.52 -2.64 4.43
CA SER A 33 -18.85 -2.65 5.04
C SER A 33 -19.94 -2.32 4.01
N PRO A 34 -21.18 -2.82 4.18
CA PRO A 34 -22.33 -2.30 3.46
C PRO A 34 -22.43 -0.78 3.68
N GLY A 35 -22.55 -0.01 2.61
CA GLY A 35 -22.66 1.46 2.69
C GLY A 35 -21.33 2.23 2.68
N VAL A 36 -20.22 1.62 2.26
CA VAL A 36 -18.95 2.34 2.01
C VAL A 36 -19.15 3.51 1.06
N SER A 37 -18.48 4.64 1.31
CA SER A 37 -18.50 5.79 0.41
C SER A 37 -17.84 5.45 -0.94
N LYS A 38 -18.07 6.27 -1.98
CA LYS A 38 -17.40 6.08 -3.28
C LYS A 38 -15.88 6.22 -3.15
N GLU A 39 -15.45 7.17 -2.34
CA GLU A 39 -14.06 7.45 -2.02
C GLU A 39 -13.44 6.29 -1.24
N GLY A 40 -14.14 5.78 -0.22
CA GLY A 40 -13.71 4.62 0.57
C GLY A 40 -13.61 3.36 -0.29
N LEU A 41 -14.55 3.14 -1.22
CA LEU A 41 -14.48 2.03 -2.16
C LEU A 41 -13.23 2.13 -3.06
N GLY A 42 -12.91 3.32 -3.54
CA GLY A 42 -11.69 3.57 -4.32
C GLY A 42 -10.41 3.25 -3.54
N LEU A 43 -10.35 3.65 -2.27
CA LEU A 43 -9.23 3.35 -1.37
C LEU A 43 -9.14 1.84 -1.08
N TYR A 44 -10.26 1.19 -0.81
CA TYR A 44 -10.33 -0.26 -0.58
C TYR A 44 -9.84 -1.06 -1.79
N ILE A 45 -10.29 -0.71 -3.00
CA ILE A 45 -9.83 -1.34 -4.25
C ILE A 45 -8.32 -1.13 -4.42
N SER A 46 -7.81 0.09 -4.18
CA SER A 46 -6.38 0.39 -4.28
C SER A 46 -5.54 -0.46 -3.32
N GLN A 47 -6.01 -0.64 -2.09
CA GLN A 47 -5.35 -1.49 -1.10
C GLN A 47 -5.38 -2.97 -1.50
N ASN A 48 -6.48 -3.45 -2.06
CA ASN A 48 -6.57 -4.82 -2.58
C ASN A 48 -5.62 -5.06 -3.75
N LEU A 49 -5.45 -4.08 -4.64
CA LEU A 49 -4.47 -4.18 -5.72
C LEU A 49 -3.05 -4.36 -5.18
N VAL A 50 -2.67 -3.57 -4.17
CA VAL A 50 -1.38 -3.74 -3.49
C VAL A 50 -1.24 -5.12 -2.85
N LYS A 51 -2.28 -5.64 -2.20
CA LYS A 51 -2.28 -7.01 -1.64
C LYS A 51 -2.08 -8.09 -2.71
N ILE A 52 -2.73 -7.96 -3.87
CA ILE A 52 -2.56 -8.88 -5.01
C ILE A 52 -1.11 -8.88 -5.49
N MET A 53 -0.42 -7.74 -5.37
CA MET A 53 1.00 -7.60 -5.70
C MET A 53 1.93 -8.01 -4.54
N ASN A 54 1.47 -8.85 -3.61
CA ASN A 54 2.22 -9.25 -2.41
C ASN A 54 2.72 -8.06 -1.58
N GLY A 55 1.99 -6.96 -1.59
CA GLY A 55 2.33 -5.75 -0.87
C GLY A 55 1.44 -5.47 0.33
N THR A 56 1.80 -4.41 1.04
CA THR A 56 1.02 -3.84 2.14
C THR A 56 0.89 -2.33 1.99
N VAL A 57 -0.21 -1.79 2.50
CA VAL A 57 -0.46 -0.34 2.59
C VAL A 57 -0.60 0.03 4.05
N GLN A 58 0.09 1.09 4.47
CA GLN A 58 -0.05 1.70 5.79
C GLN A 58 -0.44 3.15 5.63
N TYR A 59 -1.30 3.64 6.53
CA TYR A 59 -1.61 5.06 6.65
C TYR A 59 -1.02 5.58 7.95
N LEU A 60 -0.13 6.57 7.85
CA LEU A 60 0.52 7.19 9.00
C LEU A 60 0.11 8.66 9.10
N ARG A 61 -0.48 9.04 10.23
CA ARG A 61 -0.79 10.42 10.57
C ARG A 61 0.22 10.95 11.59
N ALA A 62 0.84 12.08 11.28
CA ALA A 62 1.78 12.80 12.13
C ALA A 62 1.30 14.25 12.33
N ALA A 63 1.92 14.96 13.27
CA ALA A 63 1.49 16.31 13.66
C ALA A 63 1.44 17.32 12.50
N LYS A 64 2.30 17.18 11.48
CA LYS A 64 2.41 18.12 10.35
C LYS A 64 2.02 17.52 9.01
N SER A 65 1.87 16.20 8.93
CA SER A 65 1.67 15.49 7.68
C SER A 65 0.96 14.17 7.88
N SER A 66 0.28 13.70 6.85
CA SER A 66 -0.15 12.31 6.72
C SER A 66 0.58 11.64 5.56
N SER A 67 0.66 10.32 5.55
CA SER A 67 1.30 9.58 4.47
C SER A 67 0.67 8.23 4.24
N PHE A 68 0.57 7.84 2.97
CA PHE A 68 0.39 6.45 2.57
C PHE A 68 1.78 5.85 2.31
N ILE A 69 2.06 4.73 2.95
CA ILE A 69 3.29 3.97 2.77
C ILE A 69 2.90 2.65 2.12
N ILE A 70 3.40 2.43 0.90
CA ILE A 70 3.13 1.24 0.10
C ILE A 70 4.42 0.45 0.03
N LEU A 71 4.40 -0.77 0.56
CA LEU A 71 5.51 -1.71 0.52
C LEU A 71 5.14 -2.86 -0.42
N LEU A 72 5.98 -3.14 -1.41
CA LEU A 72 5.76 -4.19 -2.39
C LEU A 72 6.96 -5.12 -2.43
N GLU A 73 6.71 -6.43 -2.52
CA GLU A 73 7.74 -7.44 -2.69
C GLU A 73 7.74 -7.94 -4.14
N PHE A 74 8.83 -7.71 -4.86
CA PHE A 74 8.95 -8.18 -6.24
C PHE A 74 10.03 -9.26 -6.35
N PRO A 75 9.75 -10.37 -7.06
CA PRO A 75 10.78 -11.31 -7.43
C PRO A 75 11.79 -10.62 -8.36
N CYS A 76 13.05 -10.56 -7.96
CA CYS A 76 14.08 -10.03 -8.83
C CYS A 76 14.51 -11.11 -9.82
N SER A 77 14.31 -10.87 -11.11
CA SER A 77 14.96 -11.66 -12.15
C SER A 77 16.37 -11.11 -12.37
N CYS A 78 17.30 -11.46 -11.47
CA CYS A 78 18.71 -11.29 -11.78
C CYS A 78 19.05 -12.24 -12.94
N ARG A 79 19.10 -11.72 -14.18
CA ARG A 79 19.82 -12.41 -15.25
C ARG A 79 21.31 -12.38 -14.86
N PRO A 80 21.98 -13.54 -14.71
CA PRO A 80 23.42 -13.51 -14.53
C PRO A 80 24.04 -12.83 -15.75
N SER A 81 24.79 -11.76 -15.53
CA SER A 81 25.59 -11.12 -16.58
C SER A 81 26.67 -12.10 -17.00
N SER A 82 26.68 -12.46 -18.28
CA SER A 82 27.65 -13.32 -18.95
C SER A 82 29.09 -12.88 -18.77
#